data_AF-A0A832K370-F1
#
_entry.id   AF-A0A832K370-F1
#
_cell.length_a   1.000
_cell.length_b   1.000
_cell.length_c   1.000
_cell.angle_alpha   90.00
_cell.angle_beta   90.00
_cell.angle_gamma   90.00
#
_symmetry.space_group_name_H-M   'P 1'
#
loop_
_entity.id
_entity.type
_entity.pdbx_description
1 polymer ?
#
loop_
_entity_poly.entity_id
_entity_poly.type
_entity_poly.pdbx_seq_one_letter_code
_entity_poly.pdbx_strand_id
1 'polypeptide(L)' 'MSAQRPILIARNARTDLFLLPEMANRHGLIAGATGTGKTIT' A
#
# COMPACT_ATOMS: atom_id res chain seq x y z
N MET A 1 -9.92 -16.54 13.18
CA MET A 1 -9.49 -15.45 12.29
C MET A 1 -8.15 -15.82 11.71
N SER A 2 -8.06 -16.11 10.42
CA SER A 2 -6.77 -16.36 9.76
C SER A 2 -5.96 -15.06 9.73
N ALA A 3 -4.76 -15.07 10.31
CA ALA A 3 -3.84 -13.95 10.24
C ALA A 3 -3.35 -13.80 8.79
N GLN A 4 -4.01 -12.91 8.05
CA GLN A 4 -3.68 -12.63 6.66
C GLN A 4 -2.38 -11.82 6.62
N ARG A 5 -1.45 -12.19 5.73
CA ARG A 5 -0.09 -11.62 5.72
C ARG A 5 -0.15 -10.11 5.38
N PRO A 6 0.65 -9.25 6.06
CA PRO A 6 0.77 -7.85 5.72
C PRO A 6 1.21 -7.63 4.26
N ILE A 7 0.69 -6.60 3.61
CA ILE A 7 0.93 -6.28 2.19
C ILE A 7 2.02 -5.21 2.12
N LEU A 8 3.19 -5.52 1.55
CA LEU A 8 4.24 -4.51 1.35
C LEU A 8 3.78 -3.51 0.26
N ILE A 9 3.73 -2.22 0.59
CA ILE A 9 3.27 -1.18 -0.34
C ILE A 9 4.35 -0.11 -0.64
N ALA A 10 5.35 0.03 0.23
CA ALA A 10 6.48 0.93 0.00
C ALA A 10 7.74 0.43 0.71
N ARG A 11 8.90 0.82 0.19
CA ARG A 11 10.22 0.52 0.76
C ARG A 11 11.16 1.69 0.52
N ASN A 12 12.04 1.97 1.48
CA ASN A 12 13.22 2.80 1.30
C ASN A 12 14.46 2.11 1.91
N ALA A 13 15.62 2.78 1.91
CA ALA A 13 16.88 2.21 2.40
C ALA A 13 16.87 1.76 3.88
N ARG A 14 15.93 2.25 4.68
CA ARG A 14 15.85 2.03 6.13
C ARG A 14 14.56 1.34 6.58
N THR A 15 13.53 1.31 5.73
CA THR A 15 12.18 0.97 6.20
C THR A 15 11.34 0.33 5.11
N ASP A 16 10.62 -0.71 5.52
CA ASP A 16 9.55 -1.35 4.76
C ASP A 16 8.21 -0.93 5.35
N LEU A 17 7.27 -0.51 4.50
CA LEU A 17 5.93 -0.10 4.89
C LEU A 17 4.90 -1.12 4.42
N PHE A 18 4.12 -1.63 5.36
CA PHE A 18 3.10 -2.63 5.12
C PHE A 18 1.70 -2.09 5.39
N LEU A 19 0.74 -2.48 4.55
CA LEU A 19 -0.69 -2.32 4.80
C LEU A 19 -1.22 -3.59 5.48
N LEU A 20 -1.89 -3.41 6.62
CA LEU A 20 -2.61 -4.50 7.27
C LEU A 20 -3.85 -4.83 6.43
N PRO A 21 -4.13 -6.10 6.10
CA PRO A 21 -5.26 -6.47 5.24
C PRO A 21 -6.61 -5.94 5.76
N GLU A 22 -6.79 -5.86 7.08
CA GLU A 22 -7.99 -5.30 7.70
C GLU A 22 -8.18 -3.79 7.48
N MET A 23 -7.11 -3.06 7.18
CA MET A 23 -7.14 -1.63 6.90
C MET A 23 -7.41 -1.33 5.41
N ALA A 24 -7.27 -2.32 4.53
CA ALA A 24 -7.50 -2.16 3.09
C ALA A 24 -8.98 -1.94 2.72
N ASN A 25 -9.91 -2.20 3.64
CA ASN A 25 -11.34 -1.97 3.46
C ASN A 25 -11.78 -0.51 3.73
N ARG A 26 -10.84 0.37 4.08
CA ARG A 26 -11.10 1.80 4.29
C ARG A 26 -10.93 2.56 2.98
N HIS A 27 -11.60 3.70 2.86
CA HIS A 27 -11.43 4.59 1.72
C HIS A 27 -9.98 5.12 1.69
N GLY A 28 -9.29 4.85 0.59
CA GLY A 28 -7.94 5.36 0.32
C GLY A 28 -7.93 6.39 -0.80
N LEU A 29 -6.80 7.07 -0.98
CA LEU A 29 -6.56 8.00 -2.06
C LEU A 29 -5.18 7.76 -2.67
N ILE A 30 -5.12 7.49 -3.96
CA ILE A 30 -3.88 7.46 -4.75
C ILE A 30 -3.93 8.65 -5.72
N ALA A 31 -3.01 9.61 -5.54
CA ALA A 31 -2.97 10.86 -6.32
C ALA A 31 -1.53 11.19 -6.77
N GLY A 32 -1.41 11.98 -7.83
CA GLY A 32 -0.11 12.29 -8.48
C GLY A 32 -0.24 12.72 -9.94
N ALA A 33 0.82 13.29 -10.52
CA ALA A 33 0.86 13.76 -11.91
C ALA A 33 0.71 12.62 -12.94
N THR A 34 0.50 12.96 -14.21
CA THR A 34 0.51 11.98 -15.31
C THR A 34 1.88 11.26 -15.39
N GLY A 35 1.88 9.97 -15.73
CA GLY A 35 3.13 9.18 -15.83
C GLY A 35 3.78 8.74 -14.51
N THR A 36 3.18 9.02 -13.34
CA THR A 36 3.76 8.68 -12.02
C THR A 36 3.38 7.29 -11.48
N GLY A 37 2.75 6.44 -12.30
CA GLY A 37 2.49 5.04 -11.93
C GLY A 37 1.25 4.78 -11.07
N LYS A 38 0.33 5.75 -10.91
CA LYS A 38 -0.93 5.57 -10.13
C LYS A 38 -1.78 4.35 -10.51
N THR A 39 -1.75 3.90 -11.77
CA THR A 39 -2.48 2.71 -12.24
C THR A 39 -1.78 1.40 -11.87
N ILE A 40 -0.45 1.46 -11.72
CA ILE A 40 0.36 0.31 -11.34
C ILE A 40 0.38 0.12 -9.82
N THR A 41 0.27 1.23 -9.08
CA THR A 41 0.09 1.23 -7.62
C THR A 41 -1.30 0.71 -7.26
#